data_AF-A0A7S4INP5-F1
#
_entry.id   AF-A0A7S4INP5-F1
#
_cell.length_a   1.000
_cell.length_b   1.000
_cell.length_c   1.000
_cell.angle_alpha   90.00
_cell.angle_beta   90.00
_cell.angle_gamma   90.00
#
_symmetry.space_group_name_H-M   'P 1'
#
loop_
_entity.id
_entity.type
_entity.pdbx_description
1 polymer ?
#
loop_
_entity_poly.entity_id
_entity_poly.type
_entity_poly.pdbx_seq_one_letter_code
_entity_poly.pdbx_strand_id
1 'polypeptide(L)'
;MKFSTVIIASFMGAATAFAPVKPAAFAPSSALSAAGNTDPVDRSLVGIDDGAEHDVFDPTSGDNPALVRNNNNEVWVPQRARPRRNRKSAAMRGMVRENIVTPNNFIYPLFIHEEDFNTPIPSMPGCERHTLSSMLKEVGESYELGVKTFVLFPKVPDELKTNLGVEAYNPNGIVHRAIRMIKEKYPDSVVCTDVALDPYSDQGHDGVVEDGKILNDVTINQLCKQAVSQAKAGADVVAPSDMMVSIMFVAFV
;
A
#
# COMPACT_ATOMS: atom_id res chain seq x y z
N MET A 1 -26.30 -8.82 -44.20
CA MET A 1 -26.27 -7.34 -44.25
C MET A 1 -25.47 -6.84 -43.05
N LYS A 2 -24.31 -6.25 -43.35
CA LYS A 2 -23.50 -5.27 -42.60
C LYS A 2 -23.38 -5.41 -41.07
N PHE A 3 -22.22 -5.93 -40.67
CA PHE A 3 -21.54 -5.63 -39.41
C PHE A 3 -21.23 -4.12 -39.35
N SER A 4 -21.53 -3.47 -38.23
CA SER A 4 -21.18 -2.07 -37.99
C SER A 4 -19.83 -1.99 -37.30
N THR A 5 -18.85 -1.45 -38.02
CA THR A 5 -17.53 -1.04 -37.54
C THR A 5 -17.68 0.21 -36.70
N VAL A 6 -17.31 0.16 -35.41
CA VAL A 6 -17.08 1.36 -34.60
C VAL A 6 -15.58 1.55 -34.47
N ILE A 7 -15.15 2.72 -34.93
CA ILE A 7 -13.78 3.20 -35.03
C ILE A 7 -13.23 3.42 -33.61
N ILE A 8 -12.15 2.72 -33.26
CA ILE A 8 -11.34 3.01 -32.08
C ILE A 8 -10.49 4.25 -32.41
N ALA A 9 -10.82 5.38 -31.80
CA ALA A 9 -9.99 6.57 -31.85
C ALA A 9 -8.87 6.43 -30.81
N SER A 10 -7.63 6.28 -31.29
CA SER A 10 -6.42 6.41 -30.47
C SER A 10 -6.27 7.86 -30.02
N PHE A 11 -6.42 8.12 -28.71
CA PHE A 11 -5.95 9.34 -28.08
C PHE A 11 -4.67 9.04 -27.30
N MET A 12 -3.54 9.52 -27.83
CA MET A 12 -2.30 9.68 -27.09
C MET A 12 -2.45 10.92 -26.19
N GLY A 13 -2.54 10.70 -24.88
CA GLY A 13 -2.46 11.75 -23.85
C GLY A 13 -1.51 11.29 -22.75
N ALA A 14 -0.36 11.96 -22.63
CA ALA A 14 0.66 11.66 -21.64
C ALA A 14 0.18 12.12 -20.25
N ALA A 15 -0.07 11.15 -19.37
CA ALA A 15 -0.25 11.33 -17.94
C ALA A 15 0.99 10.77 -17.24
N THR A 16 1.84 11.65 -16.72
CA THR A 16 3.01 11.29 -15.91
C THR A 16 2.68 11.51 -14.45
N ALA A 17 2.09 10.49 -13.83
CA ALA A 17 2.00 10.30 -12.37
C ALA A 17 1.96 8.78 -12.09
N PHE A 18 1.27 8.04 -12.96
CA PHE A 18 1.52 6.62 -13.26
C PHE A 18 2.18 6.49 -14.64
N ALA A 19 3.41 6.99 -14.77
CA ALA A 19 4.23 6.48 -15.88
C ALA A 19 4.29 4.95 -15.68
N PRO A 20 3.90 4.12 -16.66
CA PRO A 20 4.22 2.72 -16.59
C PRO A 20 5.73 2.69 -16.53
N VAL A 21 6.30 2.39 -15.35
CA VAL A 21 7.64 1.83 -15.30
C VAL A 21 7.56 0.75 -16.35
N LYS A 22 8.28 0.95 -17.47
CA LYS A 22 8.38 0.01 -18.59
C LYS A 22 8.37 -1.34 -17.92
N PRO A 23 7.30 -2.16 -18.05
CA PRO A 23 7.18 -3.37 -17.25
C PRO A 23 8.49 -4.06 -17.51
N ALA A 24 9.35 -4.14 -16.49
CA ALA A 24 10.70 -4.64 -16.67
C ALA A 24 10.44 -6.00 -17.26
N ALA A 25 10.73 -6.16 -18.57
CA ALA A 25 9.97 -7.04 -19.44
C ALA A 25 9.73 -8.32 -18.67
N PHE A 26 8.53 -8.47 -18.11
CA PHE A 26 8.18 -9.69 -17.42
C PHE A 26 7.92 -10.58 -18.61
N ALA A 27 9.02 -11.11 -19.16
CA ALA A 27 9.02 -12.36 -19.85
C ALA A 27 8.04 -13.21 -19.07
N PRO A 28 7.05 -13.84 -19.72
CA PRO A 28 6.18 -14.76 -19.02
C PRO A 28 7.13 -15.76 -18.36
N SER A 29 7.42 -15.60 -17.07
CA SER A 29 8.06 -16.65 -16.30
C SER A 29 6.93 -17.63 -16.17
N SER A 30 6.85 -18.48 -17.19
CA SER A 30 6.08 -19.68 -17.35
C SER A 30 5.64 -20.26 -16.01
N ALA A 31 4.59 -19.71 -15.42
CA ALA A 31 4.04 -20.16 -14.15
C ALA A 31 5.06 -20.38 -13.00
N LEU A 32 4.54 -20.81 -11.86
CA LEU A 32 5.26 -21.76 -11.01
C LEU A 32 5.19 -23.17 -11.65
N SER A 33 5.43 -23.27 -12.96
CA SER A 33 5.55 -24.54 -13.69
C SER A 33 6.86 -24.52 -14.44
N ALA A 34 7.85 -25.24 -13.92
CA ALA A 34 9.26 -25.17 -14.29
C ALA A 34 9.95 -23.93 -13.71
N ALA A 35 10.55 -24.11 -12.53
CA ALA A 35 11.85 -23.49 -12.31
C ALA A 35 12.71 -23.87 -13.53
N GLY A 36 13.02 -22.89 -14.37
CA GLY A 36 13.78 -23.07 -15.61
C GLY A 36 15.26 -23.41 -15.38
N ASN A 37 15.65 -23.72 -14.15
CA ASN A 37 16.79 -24.58 -13.95
C ASN A 37 16.28 -26.04 -13.98
N THR A 38 16.21 -26.58 -15.19
CA THR A 38 16.19 -28.02 -15.44
C THR A 38 17.58 -28.48 -15.82
N ASP A 39 18.62 -27.96 -15.15
CA ASP A 39 19.91 -28.63 -15.18
C ASP A 39 19.64 -30.09 -14.81
N PRO A 40 20.14 -31.05 -15.59
CA PRO A 40 20.01 -32.44 -15.22
C PRO A 40 20.57 -32.57 -13.82
N VAL A 41 19.67 -32.83 -12.86
CA VAL A 41 20.07 -33.08 -11.48
C VAL A 41 20.84 -34.37 -11.54
N ASP A 42 22.17 -34.27 -11.49
CA ASP A 42 22.99 -35.42 -11.22
C ASP A 42 22.64 -35.90 -9.81
N ARG A 43 21.82 -36.96 -9.77
CA ARG A 43 21.35 -37.58 -8.53
C ARG A 43 22.49 -38.26 -7.78
N SER A 44 23.65 -38.44 -8.42
CA SER A 44 24.83 -38.98 -7.77
C SER A 44 25.51 -37.95 -6.85
N LEU A 45 25.29 -36.64 -7.09
CA LEU A 45 26.00 -35.53 -6.43
C LEU A 45 27.53 -35.59 -6.61
N VAL A 46 28.04 -36.43 -7.51
CA VAL A 46 29.47 -36.61 -7.76
C VAL A 46 29.90 -35.57 -8.81
N GLY A 47 30.19 -34.34 -8.38
CA GLY A 47 30.77 -33.35 -9.29
C GLY A 47 30.46 -31.87 -9.02
N ILE A 48 29.92 -31.51 -7.86
CA ILE A 48 29.91 -30.10 -7.44
C ILE A 48 31.29 -29.80 -6.86
N ASP A 49 32.25 -29.49 -7.72
CA ASP A 49 33.58 -29.02 -7.31
C ASP A 49 33.49 -27.52 -7.01
N ASP A 50 33.25 -27.19 -5.75
CA ASP A 50 33.32 -25.82 -5.24
C ASP A 50 34.76 -25.44 -4.80
N GLY A 51 35.75 -26.29 -5.10
CA GLY A 51 37.14 -26.13 -4.70
C GLY A 51 37.38 -26.31 -3.20
N ALA A 52 36.36 -26.69 -2.44
CA ALA A 52 36.51 -27.08 -1.05
C ALA A 52 36.66 -28.60 -0.98
N GLU A 53 37.79 -29.09 -0.42
CA GLU A 53 37.99 -30.51 -0.13
C GLU A 53 37.02 -30.95 0.99
N HIS A 54 35.78 -31.21 0.62
CA HIS A 54 34.77 -31.81 1.48
C HIS A 54 34.42 -33.19 0.91
N ASP A 55 34.46 -34.21 1.78
CA ASP A 55 33.92 -35.52 1.43
C ASP A 55 32.47 -35.36 0.99
N VAL A 56 32.10 -35.97 -0.14
CA VAL A 56 30.72 -35.97 -0.66
C VAL A 56 29.84 -36.65 0.38
N PHE A 57 29.16 -35.84 1.19
CA PHE A 57 28.24 -36.32 2.22
C PHE A 57 26.98 -36.84 1.54
N ASP A 58 26.82 -38.15 1.44
CA ASP A 58 25.55 -38.77 1.07
C ASP A 58 24.63 -38.82 2.30
N PRO A 59 23.58 -37.97 2.37
CA PRO A 59 22.66 -37.94 3.50
C PRO A 59 21.80 -39.20 3.63
N THR A 60 21.87 -40.10 2.64
CA THR A 60 21.19 -41.40 2.62
C THR A 60 22.11 -42.58 2.93
N SER A 61 23.42 -42.32 3.11
CA SER A 61 24.43 -43.32 3.48
C SER A 61 24.44 -43.58 4.99
N GLY A 62 24.83 -44.80 5.37
CA GLY A 62 24.95 -45.22 6.78
C GLY A 62 23.62 -45.64 7.44
N ASP A 63 23.73 -46.12 8.68
CA ASP A 63 22.59 -46.55 9.51
C ASP A 63 21.93 -45.34 10.18
N ASN A 64 21.11 -44.61 9.41
CA ASN A 64 20.31 -43.51 9.96
C ASN A 64 18.93 -44.02 10.43
N PRO A 65 18.59 -43.96 11.73
CA PRO A 65 17.32 -44.47 12.25
C PRO A 65 16.08 -43.70 11.74
N ALA A 66 16.26 -42.52 11.16
CA ALA A 66 15.19 -41.74 10.54
C ALA A 66 14.87 -42.16 9.10
N LEU A 67 15.75 -42.95 8.45
CA LEU A 67 15.59 -43.41 7.08
C LEU A 67 15.23 -44.91 7.08
N VAL A 68 14.17 -45.23 6.37
CA VAL A 68 13.73 -46.60 6.09
C VAL A 68 13.58 -46.80 4.59
N ARG A 69 13.38 -48.04 4.15
CA ARG A 69 13.09 -48.36 2.74
C ARG A 69 11.58 -48.60 2.56
N ASN A 70 10.99 -48.08 1.48
CA ASN A 70 9.59 -48.37 1.13
C ASN A 70 9.45 -49.74 0.44
N ASN A 71 8.23 -50.13 0.05
CA ASN A 71 7.96 -51.40 -0.65
C ASN A 71 8.71 -51.55 -1.99
N ASN A 72 9.19 -50.45 -2.57
CA ASN A 72 9.97 -50.42 -3.81
C ASN A 72 11.48 -50.28 -3.55
N ASN A 73 11.93 -50.43 -2.30
CA ASN A 73 13.31 -50.27 -1.85
C ASN A 73 13.90 -48.85 -2.01
N GLU A 74 13.06 -47.82 -2.12
CA GLU A 74 13.48 -46.41 -2.18
C GLU A 74 13.61 -45.80 -0.78
N VAL A 75 14.41 -44.74 -0.66
CA VAL A 75 14.58 -44.00 0.61
C VAL A 75 13.25 -43.40 1.04
N TRP A 76 12.84 -43.68 2.26
CA TRP A 76 11.56 -43.26 2.83
C TRP A 76 11.73 -42.79 4.27
N VAL A 77 11.12 -41.65 4.60
CA VAL A 77 11.00 -41.17 5.98
C VAL A 77 9.57 -41.47 6.45
N PRO A 78 9.33 -42.16 7.57
CA PRO A 78 7.99 -42.61 7.98
C PRO A 78 7.18 -41.48 8.66
N GLN A 79 7.11 -40.31 8.00
CA GLN A 79 6.36 -39.15 8.47
C GLN A 79 4.91 -39.18 7.94
N ARG A 80 3.93 -39.13 8.86
CA ARG A 80 2.50 -39.06 8.53
C ARG A 80 2.10 -37.70 7.95
N ALA A 81 2.39 -36.63 8.69
CA ALA A 81 2.13 -35.26 8.26
C ALA A 81 3.16 -34.84 7.21
N ARG A 82 2.69 -34.46 6.02
CA ARG A 82 3.56 -33.96 4.93
C ARG A 82 3.00 -32.65 4.39
N PRO A 83 3.35 -31.49 4.97
CA PRO A 83 2.79 -30.19 4.57
C PRO A 83 3.02 -29.85 3.10
N ARG A 84 4.06 -30.42 2.47
CA ARG A 84 4.32 -30.28 1.03
C ARG A 84 3.17 -30.80 0.16
N ARG A 85 2.32 -31.71 0.65
CA ARG A 85 1.11 -32.19 -0.06
C ARG A 85 0.17 -31.03 -0.43
N ASN A 86 -0.01 -30.07 0.47
CA ASN A 86 -0.84 -28.87 0.25
C ASN A 86 -0.19 -27.85 -0.71
N ARG A 87 1.06 -28.08 -1.13
CA ARG A 87 1.81 -27.17 -2.02
C ARG A 87 2.08 -27.77 -3.40
N LYS A 88 1.58 -28.98 -3.68
CA LYS A 88 1.90 -29.77 -4.88
C LYS A 88 1.50 -29.09 -6.20
N SER A 89 0.39 -28.37 -6.23
CA SER A 89 -0.11 -27.70 -7.43
C SER A 89 -0.65 -26.31 -7.12
N ALA A 90 -0.77 -25.46 -8.14
CA ALA A 90 -1.41 -24.16 -8.02
C ALA A 90 -2.87 -24.29 -7.53
N ALA A 91 -3.62 -25.28 -8.04
CA ALA A 91 -4.98 -25.56 -7.61
C ALA A 91 -5.07 -25.94 -6.12
N MET A 92 -4.17 -26.80 -5.63
CA MET A 92 -4.12 -27.17 -4.21
C MET A 92 -3.80 -25.97 -3.32
N ARG A 93 -2.79 -25.17 -3.71
CA ARG A 93 -2.45 -23.93 -2.97
C ARG A 93 -3.57 -22.91 -3.00
N GLY A 94 -4.33 -22.83 -4.09
CA GLY A 94 -5.52 -21.99 -4.20
C GLY A 94 -6.63 -22.42 -3.25
N MET A 95 -6.89 -23.73 -3.15
CA MET A 95 -7.91 -24.32 -2.28
C MET A 95 -7.63 -24.08 -0.79
N VAL A 96 -6.36 -24.15 -0.36
CA VAL A 96 -5.97 -23.97 1.05
C VAL A 96 -5.49 -22.56 1.38
N ARG A 97 -5.68 -21.58 0.50
CA ARG A 97 -5.23 -20.20 0.71
C ARG A 97 -6.07 -19.54 1.80
N GLU A 98 -5.40 -19.08 2.86
CA GLU A 98 -6.06 -18.47 4.02
C GLU A 98 -6.37 -16.98 3.81
N ASN A 99 -5.50 -16.26 3.10
CA ASN A 99 -5.61 -14.81 2.93
C ASN A 99 -5.71 -14.44 1.44
N ILE A 100 -6.62 -13.51 1.15
CA ILE A 100 -6.81 -12.94 -0.19
C ILE A 100 -6.80 -11.42 -0.02
N VAL A 101 -5.97 -10.75 -0.81
CA VAL A 101 -5.93 -9.29 -0.89
C VAL A 101 -6.60 -8.89 -2.20
N THR A 102 -7.54 -7.96 -2.09
CA THR A 102 -8.30 -7.38 -3.21
C THR A 102 -8.08 -5.87 -3.23
N PRO A 103 -8.35 -5.17 -4.36
CA PRO A 103 -8.25 -3.71 -4.41
C PRO A 103 -9.01 -2.97 -3.31
N ASN A 104 -10.16 -3.50 -2.87
CA ASN A 104 -10.96 -2.95 -1.77
C ASN A 104 -10.27 -2.96 -0.41
N ASN A 105 -9.16 -3.71 -0.25
CA ASN A 105 -8.39 -3.75 1.00
C ASN A 105 -7.33 -2.63 1.07
N PHE A 106 -7.10 -1.88 -0.01
CA PHE A 106 -6.12 -0.81 -0.02
C PHE A 106 -6.73 0.53 0.34
N ILE A 107 -5.96 1.31 1.10
CA ILE A 107 -6.18 2.74 1.34
C ILE A 107 -5.06 3.46 0.61
N TYR A 108 -5.40 4.38 -0.28
CA TYR A 108 -4.41 5.10 -1.07
C TYR A 108 -4.12 6.49 -0.46
N PRO A 109 -2.90 6.70 0.10
CA PRO A 109 -2.49 8.02 0.57
C PRO A 109 -2.19 8.98 -0.58
N LEU A 110 -2.76 10.18 -0.48
CA LEU A 110 -2.61 11.26 -1.46
C LEU A 110 -2.06 12.51 -0.77
N PHE A 111 -0.94 13.01 -1.28
CA PHE A 111 -0.34 14.27 -0.84
C PHE A 111 -0.89 15.41 -1.67
N ILE A 112 -1.41 16.45 -1.03
CA ILE A 112 -2.06 17.59 -1.70
C ILE A 112 -1.40 18.92 -1.30
N HIS A 113 -1.39 19.89 -2.22
CA HIS A 113 -0.88 21.24 -1.98
C HIS A 113 -1.60 22.29 -2.84
N GLU A 114 -1.40 23.57 -2.50
CA GLU A 114 -2.06 24.72 -3.14
C GLU A 114 -1.31 25.27 -4.37
N GLU A 115 -0.18 24.68 -4.77
CA GLU A 115 0.56 25.17 -5.94
C GLU A 115 -0.16 24.76 -7.24
N ASP A 116 0.16 25.44 -8.35
CA ASP A 116 -0.51 25.22 -9.65
C ASP A 116 0.00 23.99 -10.43
N PHE A 117 1.04 23.33 -9.93
CA PHE A 117 1.72 22.21 -10.59
C PHE A 117 2.04 21.10 -9.60
N ASN A 118 2.06 19.85 -10.08
CA ASN A 118 2.46 18.71 -9.26
C ASN A 118 3.95 18.78 -8.93
N THR A 119 4.31 18.44 -7.70
CA THR A 119 5.69 18.45 -7.24
C THR A 119 6.14 17.04 -6.80
N PRO A 120 7.15 16.44 -7.44
CA PRO A 120 7.71 15.17 -7.00
C PRO A 120 8.24 15.22 -5.57
N ILE A 121 8.14 14.12 -4.84
CA ILE A 121 8.71 13.98 -3.49
C ILE A 121 10.02 13.19 -3.61
N PRO A 122 11.21 13.83 -3.49
CA PRO A 122 12.48 13.15 -3.78
C PRO A 122 12.76 11.93 -2.89
N SER A 123 12.29 11.94 -1.65
CA SER A 123 12.43 10.83 -0.70
C SER A 123 11.46 9.67 -0.96
N MET A 124 10.45 9.87 -1.81
CA MET A 124 9.42 8.87 -2.15
C MET A 124 9.30 8.74 -3.67
N PRO A 125 10.21 8.01 -4.33
CA PRO A 125 10.19 7.86 -5.79
C PRO A 125 8.86 7.30 -6.29
N GLY A 126 8.26 7.99 -7.27
CA GLY A 126 6.93 7.65 -7.80
C GLY A 126 5.76 8.31 -7.06
N CYS A 127 6.02 9.05 -5.98
CA CYS A 127 5.02 9.86 -5.30
C CYS A 127 5.20 11.35 -5.61
N GLU A 128 4.08 12.03 -5.78
CA GLU A 128 4.02 13.47 -6.05
C GLU A 128 3.07 14.14 -5.05
N ARG A 129 3.29 15.43 -4.81
CA ARG A 129 2.28 16.31 -4.24
C ARG A 129 1.41 16.79 -5.38
N HIS A 130 0.12 16.57 -5.27
CA HIS A 130 -0.85 16.82 -6.31
C HIS A 130 -1.60 18.11 -6.07
N THR A 131 -1.83 18.85 -7.15
CA THR A 131 -2.88 19.88 -7.17
C THR A 131 -4.25 19.20 -6.97
N LEU A 132 -5.28 19.95 -6.55
CA LEU A 132 -6.61 19.37 -6.36
C LEU A 132 -7.20 18.74 -7.65
N SER A 133 -6.88 19.30 -8.81
CA SER A 133 -7.30 18.76 -10.11
C SER A 133 -6.56 17.45 -10.45
N SER A 134 -5.25 17.40 -10.20
CA SER A 134 -4.48 16.17 -10.39
C SER A 134 -4.90 15.08 -9.40
N MET A 135 -5.17 15.45 -8.14
CA MET A 135 -5.65 14.52 -7.12
C MET A 135 -6.97 13.88 -7.56
N LEU A 136 -7.91 14.66 -8.09
CA LEU A 136 -9.21 14.12 -8.53
C LEU A 136 -9.10 13.19 -9.74
N LYS A 137 -8.07 13.38 -10.58
CA LYS A 137 -7.73 12.44 -11.65
C LYS A 137 -7.18 11.13 -11.09
N GLU A 138 -6.26 11.23 -10.14
CA GLU A 138 -5.61 10.10 -9.47
C GLU A 138 -6.62 9.22 -8.72
N VAL A 139 -7.56 9.87 -8.01
CA VAL A 139 -8.72 9.20 -7.37
C VAL A 139 -9.55 8.45 -8.42
N GLY A 140 -9.78 9.04 -9.59
CA GLY A 140 -10.54 8.42 -10.66
C GLY A 140 -9.87 7.17 -11.23
N GLU A 141 -8.58 7.24 -11.55
CA GLU A 141 -7.79 6.12 -12.04
C GLU A 141 -7.75 4.98 -11.00
N SER A 142 -7.55 5.33 -9.73
CA SER A 142 -7.59 4.38 -8.61
C SER A 142 -8.96 3.70 -8.44
N TYR A 143 -10.04 4.46 -8.62
CA TYR A 143 -11.40 3.96 -8.52
C TYR A 143 -11.72 2.94 -9.62
N GLU A 144 -11.23 3.16 -10.84
CA GLU A 144 -11.34 2.19 -11.96
C GLU A 144 -10.61 0.88 -11.68
N LEU A 145 -9.50 0.94 -10.93
CA LEU A 145 -8.74 -0.24 -10.47
C LEU A 145 -9.38 -0.95 -9.27
N GLY A 146 -10.45 -0.37 -8.70
CA GLY A 146 -11.20 -0.94 -7.57
C GLY A 146 -10.73 -0.47 -6.19
N VAL A 147 -9.83 0.51 -6.10
CA VAL A 147 -9.45 1.14 -4.83
C VAL A 147 -10.44 2.26 -4.53
N LYS A 148 -11.15 2.16 -3.42
CA LYS A 148 -12.25 3.09 -3.06
C LYS A 148 -11.95 3.96 -1.86
N THR A 149 -10.87 3.69 -1.14
CA THR A 149 -10.54 4.37 0.12
C THR A 149 -9.30 5.22 -0.06
N PHE A 150 -9.39 6.49 0.32
CA PHE A 150 -8.33 7.48 0.14
C PHE A 150 -8.02 8.17 1.46
N VAL A 151 -6.75 8.47 1.72
CA VAL A 151 -6.34 9.29 2.87
C VAL A 151 -5.58 10.52 2.40
N LEU A 152 -5.93 11.68 2.94
CA LEU A 152 -5.45 12.97 2.46
C LEU A 152 -4.40 13.57 3.42
N PHE A 153 -3.25 13.94 2.88
CA PHE A 153 -2.17 14.61 3.61
C PHE A 153 -1.84 15.97 2.97
N PRO A 154 -2.10 17.09 3.66
CA PRO A 154 -1.85 18.41 3.12
C PRO A 154 -0.41 18.88 3.33
N LYS A 155 0.16 19.56 2.32
CA LYS A 155 1.26 20.50 2.49
C LYS A 155 0.67 21.90 2.53
N VAL A 156 0.52 22.44 3.73
CA VAL A 156 -0.03 23.79 3.97
C VAL A 156 1.07 24.84 3.75
N PRO A 157 0.77 25.98 3.12
CA PRO A 157 1.71 27.11 3.01
C PRO A 157 2.20 27.58 4.39
N ASP A 158 3.47 27.97 4.48
CA ASP A 158 4.11 28.30 5.76
C ASP A 158 3.48 29.55 6.42
N GLU A 159 2.95 30.49 5.62
CA GLU A 159 2.27 31.69 6.10
C GLU A 159 0.93 31.43 6.80
N LEU A 160 0.33 30.25 6.60
CA LEU A 160 -0.91 29.84 7.28
C LEU A 160 -0.64 29.04 8.55
N LYS A 161 0.62 28.66 8.79
CA LYS A 161 0.99 27.87 9.96
C LYS A 161 1.02 28.74 11.20
N THR A 162 0.47 28.21 12.28
CA THR A 162 0.40 28.87 13.58
C THR A 162 0.57 27.84 14.67
N ASN A 163 1.15 28.18 15.81
CA ASN A 163 1.25 27.27 16.96
C ASN A 163 -0.11 26.66 17.40
N LEU A 164 -1.22 27.38 17.19
CA LEU A 164 -2.58 26.87 17.49
C LEU A 164 -3.18 25.99 16.38
N GLY A 165 -2.53 25.87 15.22
CA GLY A 165 -3.03 25.09 14.09
C GLY A 165 -4.40 25.55 13.57
N VAL A 166 -4.65 26.86 13.53
CA VAL A 166 -5.99 27.43 13.22
C VAL A 166 -6.50 26.99 11.84
N GLU A 167 -5.60 26.80 10.88
CA GLU A 167 -5.94 26.36 9.52
C GLU A 167 -6.47 24.91 9.47
N ALA A 168 -6.20 24.09 10.50
CA ALA A 168 -6.62 22.69 10.57
C ALA A 168 -8.16 22.51 10.50
N TYR A 169 -8.91 23.50 11.00
CA TYR A 169 -10.37 23.51 11.00
C TYR A 169 -10.97 24.64 10.15
N ASN A 170 -10.20 25.20 9.21
CA ASN A 170 -10.72 26.17 8.25
C ASN A 170 -11.63 25.43 7.23
N PRO A 171 -12.93 25.74 7.14
CA PRO A 171 -13.84 25.05 6.22
C PRO A 171 -13.50 25.26 4.74
N ASN A 172 -12.69 26.27 4.42
CA ASN A 172 -12.17 26.57 3.08
C ASN A 172 -10.75 26.05 2.85
N GLY A 173 -10.12 25.44 3.87
CA GLY A 173 -8.79 24.87 3.77
C GLY A 173 -8.71 23.72 2.77
N ILE A 174 -7.50 23.39 2.34
CA ILE A 174 -7.25 22.45 1.25
C ILE A 174 -7.90 21.08 1.46
N VAL A 175 -7.81 20.53 2.68
CA VAL A 175 -8.37 19.21 3.03
C VAL A 175 -9.88 19.21 2.89
N HIS A 176 -10.56 20.24 3.41
CA HIS A 176 -12.02 20.37 3.32
C HIS A 176 -12.51 20.51 1.87
N ARG A 177 -11.78 21.25 1.04
CA ARG A 177 -12.07 21.35 -0.40
C ARG A 177 -11.85 20.02 -1.12
N ALA A 178 -10.75 19.33 -0.82
CA ALA A 178 -10.44 18.02 -1.40
C ALA A 178 -11.52 16.98 -1.07
N ILE A 179 -11.96 16.88 0.19
CA ILE A 179 -13.05 15.98 0.60
C ILE A 179 -14.30 16.24 -0.22
N ARG A 180 -14.76 17.50 -0.27
CA ARG A 180 -15.96 17.87 -1.03
C ARG A 180 -15.85 17.50 -2.51
N MET A 181 -14.72 17.79 -3.14
CA MET A 181 -14.48 17.44 -4.54
C MET A 181 -14.52 15.93 -4.80
N ILE A 182 -13.92 15.14 -3.91
CA ILE A 182 -13.95 13.67 -4.02
C ILE A 182 -15.38 13.15 -3.84
N LYS A 183 -16.08 13.58 -2.78
CA LYS A 183 -17.44 13.10 -2.49
C LYS A 183 -18.47 13.56 -3.52
N GLU A 184 -18.28 14.72 -4.14
CA GLU A 184 -19.14 15.19 -5.24
C GLU A 184 -19.00 14.31 -6.48
N LYS A 185 -17.78 13.91 -6.85
CA LYS A 185 -17.53 13.11 -8.06
C LYS A 185 -17.66 11.60 -7.85
N TYR A 186 -17.28 11.13 -6.66
CA TYR A 186 -17.28 9.71 -6.27
C TYR A 186 -17.99 9.53 -4.91
N PRO A 187 -19.33 9.63 -4.85
CA PRO A 187 -20.08 9.55 -3.59
C PRO A 187 -19.84 8.27 -2.78
N ASP A 188 -19.61 7.15 -3.47
CA ASP A 188 -19.37 5.83 -2.88
C ASP A 188 -17.91 5.61 -2.42
N SER A 189 -17.03 6.60 -2.61
CA SER A 189 -15.67 6.54 -2.08
C SER A 189 -15.66 6.75 -0.56
N VAL A 190 -14.66 6.15 0.10
CA VAL A 190 -14.38 6.36 1.53
C VAL A 190 -13.22 7.33 1.64
N VAL A 191 -13.46 8.48 2.25
CA VAL A 191 -12.43 9.49 2.49
C VAL A 191 -12.04 9.49 3.96
N CYS A 192 -10.80 9.08 4.21
CA CYS A 192 -10.15 9.16 5.50
C CYS A 192 -9.35 10.46 5.60
N THR A 193 -9.40 11.11 6.76
CA THR A 193 -8.65 12.34 7.02
C THR A 193 -7.76 12.19 8.22
N ASP A 194 -6.60 12.83 8.17
CA ASP A 194 -5.69 12.92 9.29
C ASP A 194 -6.13 14.04 10.25
N VAL A 195 -6.10 13.74 11.55
CA VAL A 195 -6.38 14.68 12.64
C VAL A 195 -5.12 14.81 13.50
N ALA A 196 -4.27 15.74 13.08
CA ALA A 196 -3.08 16.19 13.79
C ALA A 196 -2.76 17.64 13.39
N LEU A 197 -1.98 18.34 14.21
CA LEU A 197 -1.62 19.75 13.98
C LEU A 197 -0.28 19.94 13.27
N ASP A 198 0.52 18.91 13.05
CA ASP A 198 1.87 19.02 12.46
C ASP A 198 1.91 19.69 11.08
N PRO A 199 0.94 19.52 10.14
CA PRO A 199 0.98 20.23 8.87
C PRO A 199 0.63 21.72 9.04
N TYR A 200 0.04 22.09 10.16
CA TYR A 200 -0.52 23.42 10.45
C TYR A 200 0.28 24.18 11.51
N SER A 201 1.21 23.52 12.19
CA SER A 201 2.03 24.06 13.27
C SER A 201 3.27 24.74 12.71
N ASP A 202 3.55 25.95 13.19
CA ASP A 202 4.81 26.66 12.88
C ASP A 202 6.03 26.04 13.59
N GLN A 203 5.80 25.23 14.64
CA GLN A 203 6.82 24.45 15.33
C GLN A 203 7.01 23.05 14.73
N GLY A 204 6.10 22.60 13.87
CA GLY A 204 6.11 21.25 13.30
C GLY A 204 5.82 20.12 14.29
N HIS A 205 5.16 20.45 15.41
CA HIS A 205 4.68 19.47 16.39
C HIS A 205 3.18 19.19 16.21
N ASP A 206 2.76 17.97 16.55
CA ASP A 206 1.38 17.48 16.45
C ASP A 206 0.41 18.20 17.42
N GLY A 207 0.95 19.00 18.35
CA GLY A 207 0.20 19.75 19.34
C GLY A 207 0.73 21.16 19.60
N VAL A 208 -0.05 21.91 20.36
CA VAL A 208 0.26 23.29 20.74
C VAL A 208 1.44 23.31 21.71
N VAL A 209 2.45 24.13 21.41
CA VAL A 209 3.69 24.23 22.18
C VAL A 209 3.66 25.45 23.09
N GLU A 210 3.99 25.25 24.37
CA GLU A 210 4.24 26.33 25.34
C GLU A 210 5.45 25.93 26.20
N ASP A 211 6.43 26.82 26.32
CA ASP A 211 7.67 26.59 27.09
C ASP A 211 8.39 25.26 26.77
N GLY A 212 8.40 24.87 25.49
CA GLY A 212 9.03 23.63 25.02
C GLY A 212 8.26 22.35 25.40
N LYS A 213 7.02 22.47 25.87
CA LYS A 213 6.13 21.34 26.17
C LYS A 213 4.90 21.38 25.28
N ILE A 214 4.41 20.20 24.91
CA ILE A 214 3.16 20.07 24.16
C ILE A 214 1.99 20.05 25.16
N LEU A 215 1.06 20.98 25.02
CA LEU A 215 -0.10 21.11 25.90
C LEU A 215 -1.20 20.15 25.46
N ASN A 216 -1.36 19.04 26.18
CA ASN A 216 -2.31 17.97 25.88
C ASN A 216 -3.76 18.47 25.70
N ASP A 217 -4.33 19.11 26.73
CA ASP A 217 -5.77 19.46 26.74
C ASP A 217 -6.12 20.57 25.74
N VAL A 218 -5.19 21.53 25.55
CA VAL A 218 -5.32 22.58 24.55
C VAL A 218 -5.26 21.99 23.14
N THR A 219 -4.34 21.04 22.91
CA THR A 219 -4.21 20.33 21.64
C THR A 219 -5.49 19.55 21.32
N ILE A 220 -6.01 18.77 22.28
CA ILE A 220 -7.25 18.02 22.11
C ILE A 220 -8.42 18.94 21.71
N ASN A 221 -8.52 20.14 22.28
CA ASN A 221 -9.56 21.09 21.90
C ASN A 221 -9.49 21.47 20.41
N GLN A 222 -8.27 21.66 19.89
CA GLN A 222 -8.05 21.99 18.48
C GLN A 222 -8.33 20.78 17.56
N LEU A 223 -7.89 19.59 17.96
CA LEU A 223 -8.13 18.35 17.22
C LEU A 223 -9.64 18.01 17.15
N CYS A 224 -10.40 18.23 18.22
CA CYS A 224 -11.85 18.08 18.19
C CYS A 224 -12.51 19.04 17.17
N LYS A 225 -12.03 20.29 17.07
CA LYS A 225 -12.53 21.24 16.05
C LYS A 225 -12.19 20.76 14.63
N GLN A 226 -10.97 20.27 14.42
CA GLN A 226 -10.53 19.71 13.15
C GLN A 226 -11.39 18.50 12.74
N ALA A 227 -11.54 17.52 13.62
CA ALA A 227 -12.34 16.33 13.38
C ALA A 227 -13.80 16.69 13.01
N VAL A 228 -14.44 17.56 13.78
CA VAL A 228 -15.83 18.00 13.50
C VAL A 228 -15.91 18.78 12.19
N SER A 229 -14.92 19.60 11.87
CA SER A 229 -14.89 20.37 10.61
C SER A 229 -14.71 19.46 9.39
N GLN A 230 -13.81 18.48 9.47
CA GLN A 230 -13.58 17.49 8.42
C GLN A 230 -14.81 16.59 8.21
N ALA A 231 -15.44 16.13 9.30
CA ALA A 231 -16.71 15.42 9.28
C ALA A 231 -17.81 16.23 8.55
N LYS A 232 -17.94 17.53 8.86
CA LYS A 232 -18.88 18.43 8.17
C LYS A 232 -18.59 18.60 6.68
N ALA A 233 -17.33 18.44 6.25
CA ALA A 233 -16.99 18.47 4.83
C ALA A 233 -17.33 17.16 4.09
N GLY A 234 -17.65 16.09 4.82
CA GLY A 234 -18.05 14.79 4.26
C GLY A 234 -16.98 13.70 4.36
N ALA A 235 -16.00 13.83 5.28
CA ALA A 235 -15.08 12.73 5.58
C ALA A 235 -15.85 11.57 6.23
N ASP A 236 -15.61 10.34 5.77
CA ASP A 236 -16.24 9.13 6.29
C ASP A 236 -15.49 8.61 7.53
N VAL A 237 -14.18 8.86 7.60
CA VAL A 237 -13.33 8.45 8.73
C VAL A 237 -12.41 9.60 9.12
N VAL A 238 -12.40 9.95 10.39
CA VAL A 238 -11.35 10.80 10.99
C VAL A 238 -10.36 9.92 11.74
N ALA A 239 -9.07 10.10 11.46
CA ALA A 239 -7.97 9.30 12.02
C ALA A 239 -7.02 10.20 12.83
N PRO A 240 -7.20 10.30 14.16
CA PRO A 240 -6.27 10.99 15.04
C PRO A 240 -4.91 10.28 15.05
N SER A 241 -3.85 11.00 14.70
CA SER A 241 -2.47 10.50 14.65
C SER A 241 -1.53 11.21 15.63
N ASP A 242 -2.06 12.18 16.39
CA ASP A 242 -1.36 13.09 17.30
C ASP A 242 -0.83 12.43 18.60
N MET A 243 -1.24 11.19 18.88
CA MET A 243 -0.80 10.40 20.04
C MET A 243 -1.05 11.06 21.42
N MET A 244 -1.97 12.03 21.54
CA MET A 244 -2.34 12.60 22.84
C MET A 244 -3.10 11.58 23.70
N VAL A 245 -2.91 11.66 25.03
CA VAL A 245 -3.22 10.58 25.99
C VAL A 245 -4.71 10.22 26.05
N SER A 246 -5.63 11.08 25.60
CA SER A 246 -7.07 10.84 25.69
C SER A 246 -7.82 10.77 24.35
N ILE A 247 -7.15 10.99 23.22
CA ILE A 247 -7.83 10.95 21.91
C ILE A 247 -7.60 9.58 21.27
N MET A 248 -8.52 8.66 21.56
CA MET A 248 -8.56 7.35 20.91
C MET A 248 -9.97 7.11 20.41
N PHE A 249 -10.34 7.84 19.35
CA PHE A 249 -11.58 7.63 18.62
C PHE A 249 -11.29 7.73 17.12
N VAL A 250 -11.05 6.58 16.48
CA VAL A 250 -11.34 6.47 15.05
C VAL A 250 -12.86 6.53 14.95
N ALA A 251 -13.39 7.66 14.50
CA ALA A 251 -14.83 7.83 14.33
C ALA A 251 -15.18 7.61 12.87
N PHE A 252 -16.07 6.65 12.63
CA PHE A 252 -16.82 6.54 11.39
C PHE A 252 -17.97 7.54 11.47
N VAL A 253 -17.99 8.49 10.54
CA VAL A 253 -18.95 9.61 10.47
C VAL A 253 -20.05 9.26 9.47
#